data_AF-A0A9P8IP20-F1
#
_entry.id   AF-A0A9P8IP20-F1
#
_cell.length_a   1.000
_cell.length_b   1.000
_cell.length_c   1.000
_cell.angle_alpha   90.00
_cell.angle_beta   90.00
_cell.angle_gamma   90.00
#
_symmetry.space_group_name_H-M   'P 1'
#
loop_
_entity.id
_entity.type
_entity.pdbx_description
1 polymer ?
#
loop_
_entity_poly.entity_id
_entity_poly.type
_entity_poly.pdbx_seq_one_letter_code
_entity_poly.pdbx_strand_id
1 'polypeptide(L)'
;MISAKVLLAFGLVAVSAGPLAVSSETSVTVDSTTLARSTESTAVTAAETETETATTATLDATLTSDLTTLLTATSDVTTLTTEAATTTEEATTTEAATTTTAELPDSTQFNIYPNQGVSATGPLKVRIQPGDSVYFNNPSSDYTTGTFVVNSRGKLVNGNQLMCAFFRTGQQYGDIVGCPPADEADARYVPIDCELGAEGQLDCSVQGKFCYYNPEITCDARGLYPYFYLESAGSSGYGLILGSNGLNLTPVELAAQPEPTEP
;
A
#
# COMPACT_ATOMS: atom_id res chain seq x y z
N MET A 1 -69.19 -8.53 -11.09
CA MET A 1 -68.14 -7.85 -10.30
C MET A 1 -67.97 -8.64 -9.02
N ILE A 2 -66.99 -9.53 -8.99
CA ILE A 2 -66.73 -10.47 -7.89
C ILE A 2 -65.45 -9.99 -7.20
N SER A 3 -65.58 -9.66 -5.92
CA SER A 3 -64.49 -9.19 -5.06
C SER A 3 -63.96 -10.40 -4.28
N ALA A 4 -62.72 -10.81 -4.55
CA ALA A 4 -62.02 -11.87 -3.83
C ALA A 4 -60.95 -11.24 -2.93
N LYS A 5 -61.16 -11.33 -1.61
CA LYS A 5 -60.18 -11.00 -0.58
C LYS A 5 -59.21 -12.19 -0.44
N VAL A 6 -57.93 -11.96 -0.71
CA VAL A 6 -56.84 -12.88 -0.34
C VAL A 6 -56.33 -12.47 1.04
N LEU A 7 -56.34 -13.41 2.00
CA LEU A 7 -55.73 -13.26 3.32
C LEU A 7 -54.21 -13.48 3.22
N LEU A 8 -53.43 -12.53 3.74
CA LEU A 8 -52.00 -12.65 4.04
C LEU A 8 -51.82 -13.18 5.47
N ALA A 9 -51.08 -14.28 5.62
CA ALA A 9 -50.63 -14.78 6.91
C ALA A 9 -49.23 -14.23 7.22
N PHE A 10 -49.10 -13.44 8.29
CA PHE A 10 -47.82 -13.04 8.88
C PHE A 10 -47.56 -13.90 10.12
N GLY A 11 -46.49 -14.69 10.09
CA GLY A 11 -45.98 -15.42 11.26
C GLY A 11 -45.22 -14.49 12.18
N LEU A 12 -45.67 -14.37 13.43
CA LEU A 12 -44.98 -13.70 14.53
C LEU A 12 -43.97 -14.66 15.18
N VAL A 13 -42.71 -14.26 15.32
CA VAL A 13 -41.72 -14.96 16.17
C VAL A 13 -41.66 -14.22 17.52
N ALA A 14 -41.98 -14.92 18.60
CA ALA A 14 -41.92 -14.42 19.97
C ALA A 14 -40.54 -14.69 20.59
N VAL A 15 -39.91 -13.64 21.12
CA VAL A 15 -38.71 -13.71 21.99
C VAL A 15 -39.18 -13.85 23.43
N SER A 16 -38.80 -14.94 24.10
CA SER A 16 -39.04 -15.14 25.53
C SER A 16 -37.90 -14.55 26.36
N ALA A 17 -38.24 -13.65 27.28
CA ALA A 17 -37.37 -13.15 28.33
C ALA A 17 -37.44 -14.10 29.54
N GLY A 18 -36.28 -14.56 30.03
CA GLY A 18 -36.13 -15.34 31.26
C GLY A 18 -35.39 -14.54 32.34
N PRO A 19 -35.81 -14.59 33.62
CA PRO A 19 -35.37 -13.65 34.66
C PRO A 19 -34.09 -14.05 35.41
N LEU A 20 -33.39 -13.04 35.92
CA LEU A 20 -32.34 -13.12 36.94
C LEU A 20 -32.90 -13.62 38.29
N ALA A 21 -32.18 -14.54 38.93
CA ALA A 21 -32.36 -14.86 40.35
C ALA A 21 -30.99 -15.05 41.04
N VAL A 22 -30.77 -14.27 42.10
CA VAL A 22 -29.70 -14.40 43.10
C VAL A 22 -30.32 -15.03 44.35
N SER A 23 -29.65 -16.02 44.96
CA SER A 23 -29.63 -16.22 46.43
C SER A 23 -28.59 -17.26 46.86
N SER A 24 -28.03 -17.02 48.06
CA SER A 24 -26.91 -17.67 48.77
C SER A 24 -27.21 -18.99 49.50
N GLU A 25 -26.12 -19.57 50.04
CA GLU A 25 -25.92 -20.46 51.22
C GLU A 25 -25.32 -21.85 50.90
N THR A 26 -24.41 -22.52 51.63
CA THR A 26 -23.47 -22.26 52.75
C THR A 26 -22.63 -23.55 53.00
N SER A 27 -21.28 -23.45 53.15
CA SER A 27 -20.34 -24.31 53.95
C SER A 27 -20.08 -25.80 53.54
N VAL A 28 -18.95 -26.52 53.77
CA VAL A 28 -17.86 -26.58 54.80
C VAL A 28 -16.59 -27.34 54.27
N THR A 29 -15.39 -26.80 54.56
CA THR A 29 -13.99 -27.35 54.83
C THR A 29 -13.28 -28.37 53.89
N VAL A 30 -11.93 -28.39 53.72
CA VAL A 30 -10.84 -28.59 54.72
C VAL A 30 -9.44 -28.10 54.23
N ASP A 31 -8.69 -27.52 55.19
CA ASP A 31 -7.24 -27.31 55.42
C ASP A 31 -6.21 -26.97 54.33
N SER A 32 -5.53 -25.83 54.55
CA SER A 32 -4.11 -25.84 54.94
C SER A 32 -3.72 -24.60 55.74
N THR A 33 -3.32 -24.88 56.98
CA THR A 33 -2.48 -24.14 57.94
C THR A 33 -1.20 -23.59 57.28
N THR A 34 -0.47 -22.53 57.70
CA THR A 34 -0.44 -21.66 58.89
C THR A 34 0.59 -20.54 58.63
N LEU A 35 0.31 -19.33 59.14
CA LEU A 35 1.20 -18.37 59.86
C LEU A 35 2.52 -17.89 59.23
N ALA A 36 3.07 -16.70 59.50
CA ALA A 36 2.64 -15.41 60.01
C ALA A 36 3.85 -14.45 59.90
N ARG A 37 3.56 -13.18 59.59
CA ARG A 37 4.05 -11.94 60.25
C ARG A 37 5.54 -11.78 60.66
N SER A 38 6.24 -10.96 59.87
CA SER A 38 6.92 -9.69 60.21
C SER A 38 7.70 -9.51 61.53
N THR A 39 9.00 -9.18 61.41
CA THR A 39 9.70 -8.18 62.27
C THR A 39 10.95 -7.56 61.57
N GLU A 40 10.85 -6.27 61.31
CA GLU A 40 11.78 -5.12 61.53
C GLU A 40 13.33 -5.23 61.57
N SER A 41 13.95 -4.12 61.09
CA SER A 41 15.30 -3.58 61.36
C SER A 41 16.45 -4.17 60.51
N THR A 42 17.32 -3.42 59.81
CA THR A 42 18.00 -2.16 60.13
C THR A 42 18.60 -1.56 58.84
N ALA A 43 18.63 -0.22 58.71
CA ALA A 43 19.35 0.50 57.65
C ALA A 43 20.67 1.08 58.18
N VAL A 44 21.79 0.93 57.43
CA VAL A 44 22.98 1.83 57.45
C VAL A 44 23.75 1.76 56.09
N THR A 45 23.60 2.82 55.30
CA THR A 45 24.62 3.73 54.71
C THR A 45 25.88 3.27 53.92
N ALA A 46 25.84 3.62 52.62
CA ALA A 46 26.78 4.38 51.75
C ALA A 46 28.16 3.87 51.21
N ALA A 47 28.46 4.46 50.03
CA ALA A 47 29.65 4.47 49.16
C ALA A 47 29.81 3.20 48.28
N GLU A 48 30.03 3.27 46.96
CA GLU A 48 31.04 4.09 46.27
C GLU A 48 30.55 4.69 44.93
N THR A 49 31.19 5.80 44.60
CA THR A 49 31.20 6.52 43.32
C THR A 49 32.31 5.93 42.45
N GLU A 50 32.04 5.59 41.19
CA GLU A 50 33.07 5.65 40.15
C GLU A 50 32.53 6.30 38.89
N THR A 51 33.30 7.31 38.49
CA THR A 51 33.20 8.16 37.30
C THR A 51 34.16 7.56 36.29
N GLU A 52 33.75 7.35 35.04
CA GLU A 52 34.72 7.15 33.98
C GLU A 52 34.43 8.01 32.76
N THR A 53 35.54 8.48 32.22
CA THR A 53 35.75 9.72 31.49
C THR A 53 35.74 9.42 29.99
N ALA A 54 34.83 10.01 29.23
CA ALA A 54 34.93 10.01 27.77
C ALA A 54 35.95 11.08 27.35
N THR A 55 37.16 10.64 26.99
CA THR A 55 38.20 11.50 26.42
C THR A 55 38.03 11.59 24.90
N THR A 56 38.08 12.82 24.41
CA THR A 56 38.14 13.29 23.02
C THR A 56 39.21 12.62 22.17
N ALA A 57 38.87 12.29 20.93
CA ALA A 57 39.82 12.20 19.81
C ALA A 57 39.23 12.85 18.56
N THR A 58 39.67 14.09 18.32
CA THR A 58 39.62 14.80 17.04
C THR A 58 40.67 14.18 16.12
N LEU A 59 40.30 13.76 14.91
CA LEU A 59 41.25 13.54 13.83
C LEU A 59 40.74 14.18 12.54
N ASP A 60 41.50 15.21 12.18
CA ASP A 60 41.58 15.92 10.92
C ASP A 60 41.95 14.96 9.78
N ALA A 61 41.25 15.03 8.66
CA ALA A 61 41.69 14.41 7.40
C ALA A 61 41.21 15.27 6.23
N THR A 62 42.06 16.21 5.85
CA THR A 62 42.07 16.90 4.56
C THR A 62 42.21 15.90 3.41
N LEU A 63 41.23 15.83 2.52
CA LEU A 63 41.38 15.22 1.19
C LEU A 63 40.86 16.19 0.13
N THR A 64 41.79 17.00 -0.37
CA THR A 64 41.72 17.65 -1.67
C THR A 64 41.90 16.56 -2.73
N SER A 65 40.92 16.36 -3.59
CA SER A 65 41.12 15.59 -4.82
C SER A 65 40.55 16.39 -5.99
N ASP A 66 41.47 17.02 -6.71
CA ASP A 66 41.28 17.49 -8.07
C ASP A 66 40.78 16.35 -8.95
N LEU A 67 39.70 16.59 -9.70
CA LEU A 67 39.28 15.74 -10.81
C LEU A 67 38.98 16.60 -12.02
N THR A 68 40.04 17.12 -12.64
CA THR A 68 40.06 17.41 -14.07
C THR A 68 40.36 16.14 -14.83
N THR A 69 39.36 15.60 -15.53
CA THR A 69 39.60 14.66 -16.63
C THR A 69 38.71 15.01 -17.82
N LEU A 70 39.41 15.55 -18.82
CA LEU A 70 39.07 15.68 -20.23
C LEU A 70 38.23 14.50 -20.76
N LEU A 71 37.14 14.81 -21.44
CA LEU A 71 36.57 14.01 -22.52
C LEU A 71 36.06 14.97 -23.61
N THR A 72 37.02 15.56 -24.32
CA THR A 72 36.83 16.07 -25.69
C THR A 72 36.72 14.86 -26.62
N ALA A 73 35.51 14.57 -27.09
CA ALA A 73 35.28 13.70 -28.23
C ALA A 73 35.02 14.57 -29.47
N THR A 74 35.99 14.52 -30.36
CA THR A 74 36.05 15.06 -31.71
C THR A 74 34.87 14.57 -32.54
N SER A 75 34.24 15.45 -33.31
CA SER A 75 33.54 15.05 -34.53
C SER A 75 33.80 16.09 -35.61
N ASP A 76 34.34 15.55 -36.69
CA ASP A 76 34.80 16.23 -37.89
C ASP A 76 33.73 17.13 -38.51
N VAL A 77 34.06 18.40 -38.67
CA VAL A 77 33.37 19.30 -39.62
C VAL A 77 34.26 19.40 -40.86
N THR A 78 33.87 18.66 -41.88
CA THR A 78 34.37 18.81 -43.24
C THR A 78 33.69 19.98 -43.95
N THR A 79 34.49 20.63 -44.81
CA THR A 79 34.15 21.57 -45.89
C THR A 79 33.96 23.05 -45.56
N LEU A 80 34.98 23.85 -45.90
CA LEU A 80 34.87 25.29 -46.10
C LEU A 80 35.77 25.73 -47.26
N THR A 81 35.15 25.98 -48.43
CA THR A 81 35.58 26.79 -49.59
C THR A 81 34.44 26.68 -50.62
N THR A 82 33.87 27.69 -51.27
CA THR A 82 34.32 29.01 -51.72
C THR A 82 33.09 29.91 -52.00
N GLU A 83 33.33 31.22 -52.01
CA GLU A 83 32.47 32.37 -52.32
C GLU A 83 31.54 32.26 -53.54
N ALA A 84 30.35 32.87 -53.47
CA ALA A 84 29.97 34.07 -54.22
C ALA A 84 28.45 34.35 -54.09
N ALA A 85 28.11 35.64 -54.00
CA ALA A 85 26.78 36.20 -53.81
C ALA A 85 25.72 35.71 -54.82
N THR A 86 24.46 35.58 -54.38
CA THR A 86 23.25 36.21 -54.98
C THR A 86 22.02 35.95 -54.09
N THR A 87 21.23 37.00 -53.89
CA THR A 87 19.95 37.12 -53.18
C THR A 87 18.88 36.10 -53.62
N THR A 88 18.18 35.45 -52.68
CA THR A 88 16.74 35.10 -52.76
C THR A 88 16.23 34.75 -51.35
N GLU A 89 15.07 35.28 -50.97
CA GLU A 89 14.35 34.99 -49.72
C GLU A 89 14.01 33.50 -49.61
N GLU A 90 14.43 32.84 -48.53
CA GLU A 90 13.98 31.48 -48.23
C GLU A 90 13.52 31.41 -46.77
N ALA A 91 12.25 31.07 -46.60
CA ALA A 91 11.56 31.02 -45.33
C ALA A 91 12.26 30.03 -44.39
N THR A 92 12.80 30.54 -43.29
CA THR A 92 13.30 29.73 -42.17
C THR A 92 12.11 29.00 -41.55
N THR A 93 11.88 27.77 -42.01
CA THR A 93 10.99 26.84 -41.34
C THR A 93 11.80 26.17 -40.23
N THR A 94 11.60 26.64 -39.00
CA THR A 94 12.10 25.97 -37.80
C THR A 94 11.39 24.63 -37.69
N GLU A 95 12.02 23.55 -38.18
CA GLU A 95 11.62 22.19 -37.83
C GLU A 95 11.83 22.02 -36.33
N ALA A 96 10.71 22.00 -35.59
CA ALA A 96 10.71 21.53 -34.21
C ALA A 96 11.14 20.06 -34.22
N ALA A 97 12.33 19.78 -33.71
CA ALA A 97 12.77 18.42 -33.45
C ALA A 97 11.76 17.76 -32.50
N THR A 98 10.90 16.91 -33.05
CA THR A 98 10.00 16.07 -32.26
C THR A 98 10.86 15.01 -31.60
N THR A 99 11.26 15.22 -30.34
CA THR A 99 11.80 14.16 -29.51
C THR A 99 10.70 13.15 -29.24
N THR A 100 10.67 12.08 -30.02
CA THR A 100 9.87 10.89 -29.73
C THR A 100 10.52 10.15 -28.57
N THR A 101 10.07 10.42 -27.35
CA THR A 101 10.36 9.55 -26.20
C THR A 101 9.70 8.20 -26.49
N ALA A 102 10.51 7.14 -26.63
CA ALA A 102 9.98 5.79 -26.80
C ALA A 102 9.13 5.43 -25.58
N GLU A 103 7.90 4.96 -25.80
CA GLU A 103 7.07 4.40 -24.73
C GLU A 103 7.75 3.13 -24.20
N LEU A 104 7.85 3.02 -22.87
CA LEU A 104 8.36 1.82 -22.21
C LEU A 104 7.40 0.66 -22.52
N PRO A 105 7.87 -0.56 -22.84
CA PRO A 105 6.96 -1.69 -22.98
C PRO A 105 6.30 -2.04 -21.65
N ASP A 106 5.13 -2.68 -21.70
CA ASP A 106 4.49 -3.30 -20.54
C ASP A 106 5.43 -4.37 -19.94
N SER A 107 5.36 -4.55 -18.62
CA SER A 107 6.07 -5.63 -17.93
C SER A 107 5.54 -7.00 -18.35
N THR A 108 6.32 -8.04 -18.09
CA THR A 108 5.80 -9.42 -18.09
C THR A 108 4.70 -9.57 -17.04
N GLN A 109 3.78 -10.51 -17.27
CA GLN A 109 2.75 -10.85 -16.29
C GLN A 109 3.35 -11.46 -15.02
N PHE A 110 2.78 -11.13 -13.87
CA PHE A 110 3.19 -11.64 -12.57
C PHE A 110 2.01 -11.78 -11.60
N ASN A 111 2.17 -12.60 -10.57
CA ASN A 111 1.30 -12.59 -9.39
C ASN A 111 2.00 -11.83 -8.26
N ILE A 112 1.22 -11.19 -7.39
CA ILE A 112 1.73 -10.44 -6.25
C ILE A 112 1.70 -11.32 -5.01
N TYR A 113 2.82 -11.40 -4.29
CA TYR A 113 2.96 -12.14 -3.03
C TYR A 113 3.41 -11.20 -1.90
N PRO A 114 3.02 -11.47 -0.65
CA PRO A 114 3.63 -10.80 0.48
C PRO A 114 5.04 -11.35 0.72
N ASN A 115 5.98 -10.48 1.09
CA ASN A 115 7.30 -10.91 1.55
C ASN A 115 7.20 -11.76 2.83
N GLN A 116 8.26 -12.51 3.13
CA GLN A 116 8.31 -13.40 4.28
C GLN A 116 8.16 -12.64 5.61
N GLY A 117 7.59 -13.30 6.63
CA GLY A 117 7.52 -12.75 8.00
C GLY A 117 6.20 -12.06 8.36
N VAL A 118 5.19 -12.09 7.49
CA VAL A 118 3.82 -11.64 7.79
C VAL A 118 2.83 -12.81 7.82
N SER A 119 1.63 -12.60 8.37
CA SER A 119 0.59 -13.64 8.46
C SER A 119 -0.15 -13.91 7.15
N ALA A 120 -0.11 -12.95 6.21
CA ALA A 120 -0.62 -13.16 4.86
C ALA A 120 0.29 -14.12 4.08
N THR A 121 -0.29 -15.01 3.30
CA THR A 121 0.44 -15.99 2.49
C THR A 121 -0.21 -16.14 1.11
N GLY A 122 0.46 -16.83 0.19
CA GLY A 122 -0.04 -17.07 -1.16
C GLY A 122 -0.17 -15.81 -2.02
N PRO A 123 -0.69 -15.95 -3.25
CA PRO A 123 -0.83 -14.82 -4.16
C PRO A 123 -2.02 -13.94 -3.78
N LEU A 124 -1.93 -12.66 -4.16
CA LEU A 124 -2.99 -11.68 -4.02
C LEU A 124 -4.20 -12.11 -4.87
N LYS A 125 -5.36 -12.18 -4.23
CA LYS A 125 -6.60 -12.51 -4.90
C LYS A 125 -7.40 -11.27 -5.23
N VAL A 126 -7.99 -11.30 -6.42
CA VAL A 126 -8.88 -10.30 -6.97
C VAL A 126 -10.27 -10.92 -7.10
N ARG A 127 -11.31 -10.12 -6.93
CA ARG A 127 -12.66 -10.62 -7.16
C ARG A 127 -12.89 -10.84 -8.65
N ILE A 128 -13.69 -11.84 -9.02
CA ILE A 128 -14.07 -12.11 -10.41
C ILE A 128 -14.85 -10.92 -11.01
N GLN A 129 -15.64 -10.25 -10.16
CA GLN A 129 -16.35 -9.03 -10.53
C GLN A 129 -15.45 -7.79 -10.28
N PRO A 130 -15.33 -6.89 -11.27
CA PRO A 130 -14.58 -5.64 -11.14
C PRO A 130 -15.03 -4.77 -9.96
N GLY A 131 -14.10 -4.06 -9.32
CA GLY A 131 -14.39 -2.93 -8.43
C GLY A 131 -14.29 -3.20 -6.93
N ASP A 132 -14.08 -4.44 -6.52
CA ASP A 132 -13.94 -4.81 -5.10
C ASP A 132 -12.47 -4.83 -4.62
N SER A 133 -12.32 -4.83 -3.29
CA SER A 133 -11.04 -4.92 -2.60
C SER A 133 -10.32 -6.23 -2.90
N VAL A 134 -9.00 -6.17 -2.93
CA VAL A 134 -8.12 -7.33 -3.09
C VAL A 134 -7.71 -7.91 -1.74
N TYR A 135 -7.44 -9.21 -1.69
CA TYR A 135 -7.15 -9.89 -0.43
C TYR A 135 -6.10 -10.99 -0.59
N PHE A 136 -5.23 -11.13 0.40
CA PHE A 136 -4.48 -12.36 0.63
C PHE A 136 -5.31 -13.33 1.47
N ASN A 137 -5.06 -14.64 1.33
CA ASN A 137 -5.72 -15.70 2.09
C ASN A 137 -7.26 -15.73 2.01
N ASN A 138 -7.86 -15.06 1.03
CA ASN A 138 -9.32 -15.05 0.90
C ASN A 138 -9.83 -16.45 0.50
N PRO A 139 -10.72 -17.07 1.30
CA PRO A 139 -11.20 -18.43 1.03
C PRO A 139 -12.38 -18.49 0.06
N SER A 140 -12.97 -17.35 -0.31
CA SER A 140 -14.14 -17.29 -1.18
C SER A 140 -13.84 -17.76 -2.60
N SER A 141 -14.77 -18.52 -3.19
CA SER A 141 -14.73 -18.93 -4.60
C SER A 141 -14.95 -17.78 -5.58
N ASP A 142 -15.47 -16.64 -5.11
CA ASP A 142 -15.67 -15.43 -5.92
C ASP A 142 -14.37 -14.65 -6.16
N TYR A 143 -13.26 -15.14 -5.60
CA TYR A 143 -11.94 -14.56 -5.70
C TYR A 143 -11.00 -15.53 -6.43
N THR A 144 -10.27 -15.01 -7.40
CA THR A 144 -9.23 -15.73 -8.14
C THR A 144 -7.87 -15.10 -7.88
N THR A 145 -6.79 -15.84 -8.12
CA THR A 145 -5.45 -15.27 -8.18
C THR A 145 -5.43 -14.17 -9.24
N GLY A 146 -4.94 -12.98 -8.88
CA GLY A 146 -4.78 -11.88 -9.82
C GLY A 146 -3.53 -12.03 -10.68
N THR A 147 -3.64 -11.61 -11.94
CA THR A 147 -2.54 -11.62 -12.91
C THR A 147 -2.28 -10.19 -13.36
N PHE A 148 -1.14 -9.66 -12.90
CA PHE A 148 -0.84 -8.24 -12.96
C PHE A 148 0.26 -7.92 -13.96
N VAL A 149 0.22 -6.69 -14.47
CA VAL A 149 1.31 -6.05 -15.22
C VAL A 149 1.49 -4.62 -14.71
N VAL A 150 2.71 -4.10 -14.84
CA VAL A 150 2.96 -2.66 -14.86
C VAL A 150 2.98 -2.24 -16.32
N ASN A 151 2.00 -1.46 -16.75
CA ASN A 151 1.92 -1.05 -18.14
C ASN A 151 2.99 0.01 -18.49
N SER A 152 3.09 0.33 -19.78
CA SER A 152 3.95 1.36 -20.37
C SER A 152 3.90 2.74 -19.70
N ARG A 153 2.82 3.02 -18.97
CA ARG A 153 2.60 4.28 -18.24
C ARG A 153 2.91 4.18 -16.75
N GLY A 154 3.54 3.09 -16.32
CA GLY A 154 3.85 2.83 -14.91
C GLY A 154 2.62 2.56 -14.06
N LYS A 155 1.51 2.08 -14.65
CA LYS A 155 0.29 1.78 -13.87
C LYS A 155 0.14 0.28 -13.62
N LEU A 156 -0.33 -0.06 -12.42
CA LEU A 156 -0.71 -1.43 -12.09
C LEU A 156 -2.03 -1.81 -12.73
N VAL A 157 -2.04 -2.91 -13.47
CA VAL A 157 -3.20 -3.42 -14.20
C VAL A 157 -3.37 -4.91 -13.89
N ASN A 158 -4.59 -5.36 -13.70
CA ASN A 158 -4.98 -6.77 -13.61
C ASN A 158 -5.85 -7.14 -14.82
N GLY A 159 -5.31 -7.92 -15.75
CA GLY A 159 -5.95 -8.14 -17.05
C GLY A 159 -6.17 -6.82 -17.81
N ASN A 160 -7.42 -6.41 -17.98
CA ASN A 160 -7.78 -5.13 -18.61
C ASN A 160 -8.22 -4.06 -17.59
N GLN A 161 -8.20 -4.37 -16.29
CA GLN A 161 -8.66 -3.46 -15.25
C GLN A 161 -7.48 -2.76 -14.60
N LEU A 162 -7.49 -1.42 -14.63
CA LEU A 162 -6.56 -0.59 -13.86
C LEU A 162 -6.79 -0.79 -12.36
N MET A 163 -5.72 -0.84 -11.57
CA MET A 163 -5.81 -0.91 -10.11
C MET A 163 -5.75 0.49 -9.52
N CYS A 164 -6.62 0.74 -8.55
CA CYS A 164 -6.78 2.03 -7.86
C CYS A 164 -6.61 1.86 -6.35
N ALA A 165 -6.16 2.92 -5.71
CA ALA A 165 -6.40 3.12 -4.29
C ALA A 165 -7.76 3.82 -4.12
N PHE A 166 -8.64 3.22 -3.31
CA PHE A 166 -9.95 3.76 -2.98
C PHE A 166 -9.95 4.38 -1.58
N PHE A 167 -10.17 5.69 -1.52
CA PHE A 167 -10.16 6.44 -0.26
C PHE A 167 -11.58 6.59 0.29
N ARG A 168 -11.90 5.87 1.36
CA ARG A 168 -13.18 6.03 2.05
C ARG A 168 -13.23 7.34 2.82
N THR A 169 -14.45 7.80 3.07
CA THR A 169 -14.70 8.97 3.92
C THR A 169 -14.09 8.75 5.30
N GLY A 170 -13.28 9.70 5.76
CA GLY A 170 -12.65 9.69 7.08
C GLY A 170 -11.42 8.78 7.21
N GLN A 171 -11.05 8.02 6.18
CA GLN A 171 -9.83 7.21 6.19
C GLN A 171 -8.62 8.01 5.70
N GLN A 172 -7.44 7.63 6.18
CA GLN A 172 -6.15 8.25 5.83
C GLN A 172 -5.29 7.34 4.94
N TYR A 173 -5.88 6.29 4.39
CA TYR A 173 -5.27 5.30 3.53
C TYR A 173 -6.25 4.89 2.43
N GLY A 174 -5.75 4.24 1.39
CA GLY A 174 -6.56 3.75 0.29
C GLY A 174 -6.58 2.23 0.23
N ASP A 175 -7.77 1.65 0.14
CA ASP A 175 -7.96 0.22 -0.15
C ASP A 175 -7.52 -0.06 -1.59
N ILE A 176 -6.74 -1.11 -1.84
CA ILE A 176 -6.46 -1.49 -3.23
C ILE A 176 -7.68 -2.21 -3.82
N VAL A 177 -8.16 -1.68 -4.93
CA VAL A 177 -9.37 -2.15 -5.64
C VAL A 177 -9.15 -2.08 -7.15
N GLY A 178 -10.00 -2.75 -7.91
CA GLY A 178 -10.13 -2.44 -9.33
C GLY A 178 -10.75 -1.04 -9.53
N CYS A 179 -10.17 -0.21 -10.39
CA CYS A 179 -10.78 1.07 -10.74
C CYS A 179 -12.15 0.85 -11.40
N PRO A 180 -13.13 1.75 -11.19
CA PRO A 180 -14.37 1.72 -11.93
C PRO A 180 -14.11 2.03 -13.42
N PRO A 181 -15.07 1.70 -14.30
CA PRO A 181 -15.07 2.17 -15.68
C PRO A 181 -14.88 3.69 -15.77
N ALA A 182 -14.24 4.18 -16.83
CA ALA A 182 -13.85 5.59 -16.95
C ALA A 182 -15.05 6.55 -17.01
N ASP A 183 -16.22 6.08 -17.42
CA ASP A 183 -17.49 6.80 -17.43
C ASP A 183 -18.15 6.92 -16.04
N GLU A 184 -17.65 6.16 -15.05
CA GLU A 184 -18.06 6.21 -13.64
C GLU A 184 -16.98 6.89 -12.77
N ALA A 185 -16.48 8.04 -13.23
CA ALA A 185 -15.41 8.76 -12.56
C ALA A 185 -15.81 9.19 -11.13
N ASP A 186 -15.07 8.67 -10.14
CA ASP A 186 -15.24 8.98 -8.72
C ASP A 186 -13.90 9.42 -8.13
N ALA A 187 -13.87 10.61 -7.52
CA ALA A 187 -12.68 11.24 -6.97
C ALA A 187 -11.98 10.45 -5.85
N ARG A 188 -12.65 9.43 -5.30
CA ARG A 188 -12.08 8.50 -4.31
C ARG A 188 -11.14 7.48 -4.93
N TYR A 189 -11.24 7.22 -6.22
CA TYR A 189 -10.42 6.23 -6.92
C TYR A 189 -9.23 6.93 -7.57
N VAL A 190 -8.03 6.56 -7.16
CA VAL A 190 -6.79 7.10 -7.71
C VAL A 190 -5.96 5.96 -8.28
N PRO A 191 -5.66 5.95 -9.59
CA PRO A 191 -4.80 4.93 -10.20
C PRO A 191 -3.44 4.83 -9.52
N ILE A 192 -3.00 3.59 -9.27
CA ILE A 192 -1.73 3.32 -8.59
C ILE A 192 -0.59 3.36 -9.61
N ASP A 193 0.44 4.14 -9.30
CA ASP A 193 1.72 4.13 -10.00
C ASP A 193 2.61 3.04 -9.41
N CYS A 194 3.28 2.25 -10.24
CA CYS A 194 4.17 1.19 -9.82
C CYS A 194 5.40 1.10 -10.73
N GLU A 195 6.50 0.66 -10.13
CA GLU A 195 7.72 0.26 -10.80
C GLU A 195 8.07 -1.16 -10.37
N LEU A 196 8.54 -1.96 -11.33
CA LEU A 196 8.99 -3.32 -11.09
C LEU A 196 10.51 -3.34 -11.00
N GLY A 197 11.04 -3.59 -9.81
CA GLY A 197 12.47 -3.75 -9.56
C GLY A 197 13.03 -5.01 -10.22
N ALA A 198 14.34 -5.02 -10.51
CA ALA A 198 15.02 -6.12 -11.18
C ALA A 198 14.93 -7.47 -10.43
N GLU A 199 14.80 -7.42 -9.11
CA GLU A 199 14.67 -8.60 -8.24
C GLU A 199 13.21 -8.99 -7.96
N GLY A 200 12.25 -8.43 -8.71
CA GLY A 200 10.82 -8.68 -8.53
C GLY A 200 10.20 -7.88 -7.37
N GLN A 201 10.90 -6.89 -6.81
CA GLN A 201 10.31 -5.99 -5.83
C GLN A 201 9.30 -5.07 -6.50
N LEU A 202 8.10 -4.96 -5.94
CA LEU A 202 7.05 -4.09 -6.44
C LEU A 202 7.01 -2.80 -5.61
N ASP A 203 7.50 -1.70 -6.18
CA ASP A 203 7.43 -0.37 -5.56
C ASP A 203 6.25 0.39 -6.16
N CYS A 204 5.27 0.78 -5.35
CA CYS A 204 4.11 1.49 -5.82
C CYS A 204 3.79 2.68 -4.95
N SER A 205 3.24 3.71 -5.58
CA SER A 205 2.76 4.89 -4.88
C SER A 205 1.45 5.38 -5.48
N VAL A 206 0.74 6.16 -4.67
CA VAL A 206 -0.46 6.84 -5.11
C VAL A 206 -0.52 8.23 -4.49
N GLN A 207 -1.12 9.18 -5.21
CA GLN A 207 -1.48 10.47 -4.64
C GLN A 207 -2.53 10.25 -3.54
N GLY A 208 -2.12 10.35 -2.28
CA GLY A 208 -3.01 10.18 -1.13
C GLY A 208 -4.18 11.16 -1.18
N LYS A 209 -5.33 10.73 -0.68
CA LYS A 209 -6.53 11.57 -0.50
C LYS A 209 -7.06 11.47 0.92
N PHE A 210 -7.79 12.51 1.33
CA PHE A 210 -8.68 12.44 2.49
C PHE A 210 -10.07 12.89 2.06
N CYS A 211 -11.03 11.97 2.13
CA CYS A 211 -12.38 12.22 1.67
C CYS A 211 -13.33 12.49 2.84
N TYR A 212 -14.27 13.41 2.67
CA TYR A 212 -15.29 13.76 3.66
C TYR A 212 -16.57 14.26 2.98
N TYR A 213 -17.67 14.30 3.73
CA TYR A 213 -18.96 14.81 3.25
C TYR A 213 -19.14 16.28 3.63
N ASN A 214 -19.36 17.15 2.64
CA ASN A 214 -19.71 18.55 2.85
C ASN A 214 -20.22 19.28 1.57
N PRO A 215 -21.53 19.40 1.29
CA PRO A 215 -22.61 18.42 1.51
C PRO A 215 -22.51 17.19 0.59
N GLU A 216 -21.66 17.26 -0.43
CA GLU A 216 -21.29 16.16 -1.33
C GLU A 216 -19.94 15.57 -0.93
N ILE A 217 -19.53 14.47 -1.57
CA ILE A 217 -18.22 13.89 -1.30
C ILE A 217 -17.10 14.78 -1.87
N THR A 218 -16.19 15.20 -1.00
CA THR A 218 -15.02 16.01 -1.35
C THR A 218 -13.77 15.24 -0.95
N CYS A 219 -12.75 15.22 -1.80
CA CYS A 219 -11.49 14.51 -1.56
C CYS A 219 -10.29 15.45 -1.73
N ASP A 220 -9.68 15.83 -0.61
CA ASP A 220 -8.50 16.70 -0.61
C ASP A 220 -7.23 15.87 -0.88
N ALA A 221 -6.33 16.42 -1.69
CA ALA A 221 -5.02 15.82 -1.93
C ALA A 221 -4.17 15.82 -0.64
N ARG A 222 -3.39 14.75 -0.46
CA ARG A 222 -2.44 14.55 0.63
C ARG A 222 -1.02 14.37 0.08
N GLY A 223 -0.10 13.84 0.88
CA GLY A 223 1.20 13.42 0.36
C GLY A 223 1.09 12.17 -0.52
N LEU A 224 2.22 11.75 -1.08
CA LEU A 224 2.34 10.43 -1.70
C LEU A 224 2.26 9.34 -0.64
N TYR A 225 1.56 8.25 -0.96
CA TYR A 225 1.42 7.06 -0.13
C TYR A 225 2.17 5.90 -0.80
N PRO A 226 3.43 5.62 -0.40
CA PRO A 226 4.25 4.57 -1.01
C PRO A 226 4.32 3.27 -0.19
N TYR A 227 3.65 3.20 0.96
CA TYR A 227 3.80 2.06 1.87
C TYR A 227 2.58 1.14 1.80
N PHE A 228 2.84 -0.15 1.64
CA PHE A 228 1.83 -1.18 1.71
C PHE A 228 1.60 -1.65 3.15
N TYR A 229 0.33 -1.90 3.45
CA TYR A 229 -0.10 -2.42 4.74
C TYR A 229 -1.12 -3.55 4.57
N LEU A 230 -1.14 -4.46 5.53
CA LEU A 230 -2.17 -5.47 5.70
C LEU A 230 -3.16 -5.03 6.78
N GLU A 231 -4.45 -5.10 6.45
CA GLU A 231 -5.54 -4.99 7.42
C GLU A 231 -6.25 -6.34 7.53
N SER A 232 -6.45 -6.79 8.78
CA SER A 232 -7.22 -8.03 9.03
C SER A 232 -8.68 -7.80 8.69
N ALA A 233 -9.20 -8.57 7.73
CA ALA A 233 -10.61 -8.53 7.31
C ALA A 233 -11.41 -9.73 7.84
N GLY A 234 -10.98 -10.30 8.97
CA GLY A 234 -11.62 -11.45 9.60
C GLY A 234 -11.61 -12.68 8.70
N SER A 235 -12.78 -13.25 8.41
CA SER A 235 -12.91 -14.45 7.57
C SER A 235 -12.57 -14.21 6.10
N SER A 236 -12.44 -12.96 5.66
CA SER A 236 -12.05 -12.61 4.29
C SER A 236 -10.54 -12.65 4.06
N GLY A 237 -9.74 -12.87 5.11
CA GLY A 237 -8.27 -12.85 5.04
C GLY A 237 -7.69 -11.48 5.35
N TYR A 238 -6.73 -11.03 4.54
CA TYR A 238 -6.02 -9.76 4.74
C TYR A 238 -6.22 -8.82 3.55
N GLY A 239 -6.82 -7.66 3.79
CA GLY A 239 -6.93 -6.60 2.80
C GLY A 239 -5.58 -5.91 2.60
N LEU A 240 -5.30 -5.49 1.37
CA LEU A 240 -4.09 -4.75 1.01
C LEU A 240 -4.40 -3.26 0.86
N ILE A 241 -3.59 -2.43 1.51
CA ILE A 241 -3.80 -0.99 1.64
C ILE A 241 -2.54 -0.25 1.22
N LEU A 242 -2.71 0.94 0.63
CA LEU A 242 -1.65 1.94 0.43
C LEU A 242 -1.82 3.13 1.37
N GLY A 243 -0.74 3.52 2.04
CA GLY A 243 -0.77 4.57 3.05
C GLY A 243 0.52 5.38 3.16
N SER A 244 0.46 6.43 3.97
CA SER A 244 1.65 7.11 4.48
C SER A 244 2.39 6.23 5.50
N ASN A 245 3.64 6.58 5.81
CA ASN A 245 4.36 5.89 6.88
C ASN A 245 3.65 6.02 8.25
N GLY A 246 3.83 5.02 9.11
CA GLY A 246 3.41 5.07 10.52
C GLY A 246 1.92 4.80 10.77
N LEU A 247 1.19 4.23 9.81
CA LEU A 247 -0.16 3.73 10.10
C LEU A 247 -0.12 2.63 11.16
N ASN A 248 -1.16 2.58 11.99
CA ASN A 248 -1.34 1.50 12.97
C ASN A 248 -1.92 0.24 12.30
N LEU A 249 -1.21 -0.24 11.27
CA LEU A 249 -1.51 -1.43 10.48
C LEU A 249 -0.20 -2.22 10.31
N THR A 250 -0.28 -3.48 9.87
CA THR A 250 0.91 -4.31 9.67
C THR A 250 1.59 -3.93 8.36
N PRO A 251 2.81 -3.36 8.35
CA PRO A 251 3.53 -3.08 7.11
C PRO A 251 3.83 -4.37 6.36
N VAL A 252 3.84 -4.30 5.04
CA VAL A 252 4.21 -5.44 4.19
C VAL A 252 4.99 -4.96 2.99
N GLU A 253 6.01 -5.71 2.59
CA GLU A 253 6.65 -5.54 1.29
C GLU A 253 6.07 -6.57 0.31
N LEU A 254 5.99 -6.22 -0.96
CA LEU A 254 5.39 -7.07 -1.99
C LEU A 254 6.43 -7.52 -3.00
N ALA A 255 6.33 -8.79 -3.38
CA ALA A 255 7.11 -9.39 -4.45
C ALA A 255 6.20 -9.75 -5.62
N ALA A 256 6.59 -9.31 -6.81
CA ALA A 256 6.07 -9.78 -8.08
C ALA A 256 6.83 -11.06 -8.47
N GLN A 257 6.09 -12.16 -8.61
CA GLN A 257 6.65 -13.44 -9.03
C GLN A 257 6.04 -13.84 -10.39
N PRO A 258 6.84 -14.39 -11.31
CA PRO A 258 6.31 -14.92 -12.58
C PRO A 258 5.19 -15.92 -12.30
N GLU A 259 4.21 -15.98 -13.20
CA GLU A 259 3.21 -17.04 -13.10
C GLU A 259 3.90 -18.42 -13.13
N PRO A 260 3.45 -19.38 -12.30
CA PRO A 260 3.97 -20.73 -12.37
C PRO A 260 3.74 -21.27 -13.78
N THR A 261 4.81 -21.56 -14.52
CA THR A 261 4.70 -22.33 -15.75
C THR A 261 4.13 -23.71 -15.40
N GLU A 262 2.99 -24.05 -15.98
CA GLU A 262 2.41 -25.39 -15.88
C GLU A 262 3.46 -26.41 -16.37
N PRO A 263 3.71 -27.51 -15.62
CA PRO A 263 4.73 -28.50 -15.95
C PRO A 263 4.43 -29.33 -17.20
#